data_AF-A0A8C4WTH9-F1
#
_entry.id   AF-A0A8C4WTH9-F1
#
_cell.length_a   1.000
_cell.length_b   1.000
_cell.length_c   1.000
_cell.angle_alpha   90.00
_cell.angle_beta   90.00
_cell.angle_gamma   90.00
#
_symmetry.space_group_name_H-M   'P 1'
#
loop_
_entity.id
_entity.type
_entity.pdbx_description
1 polymer ?
#
loop_
_entity_poly.entity_id
_entity_poly.type
_entity_poly.pdbx_seq_one_letter_code
_entity_poly.pdbx_strand_id
1 'polypeptide(L)'
;MAMRQAMAQAEVGDDDYGEDPTVNELQRLAAQLLGMEEALFVPTSTMANLIAVMCHCQRRGAQLLVGREAHLHVFEQGGVAQGLGAPAGALVAGCREFVAEAWRIRKLLGGGMRQAGVLAAAARIGLEHMEETLQRDHRNARRFAQGIWELGSPICSVDPSAVETNMVLVTVAVPWLSPEKLCERMQAVSEEEVAETGRAVSVRLFPWAAHSLRAVWHCDVSAQDTQLAANKLKFVAEQCWWERGAAP
;
A
#
# COMPACT_ATOMS: atom_id res chain seq x y z
N MET A 1 6.80 17.69 -7.32
CA MET A 1 6.28 18.36 -8.54
C MET A 1 6.56 17.58 -9.82
N ALA A 2 7.69 16.85 -9.93
CA ALA A 2 8.06 16.09 -11.14
C ALA A 2 6.96 15.16 -11.69
N MET A 3 6.27 14.39 -10.84
CA MET A 3 5.19 13.49 -11.28
C MET A 3 4.04 14.22 -11.97
N ARG A 4 3.52 15.29 -11.38
CA ARG A 4 2.41 16.07 -11.97
C ARG A 4 2.80 16.72 -13.28
N GLN A 5 4.05 17.17 -13.39
CA GLN A 5 4.58 17.73 -14.63
C GLN A 5 4.71 16.66 -15.72
N ALA A 6 5.22 15.48 -15.39
CA ALA A 6 5.32 14.36 -16.33
C ALA A 6 3.94 13.93 -16.84
N MET A 7 2.93 13.86 -15.96
CA MET A 7 1.54 13.59 -16.36
C MET A 7 1.01 14.66 -17.31
N ALA A 8 1.24 15.94 -17.01
CA ALA A 8 0.74 17.06 -17.81
C ALA A 8 1.42 17.18 -19.19
N GLN A 9 2.64 16.65 -19.32
CA GLN A 9 3.46 16.68 -20.54
C GLN A 9 3.47 15.34 -21.28
N ALA A 10 2.73 14.34 -20.80
CA ALA A 10 2.71 13.00 -21.38
C ALA A 10 2.20 13.04 -22.82
N GLU A 11 2.93 12.39 -23.73
CA GLU A 11 2.42 12.10 -25.07
C GLU A 11 1.44 10.93 -24.97
N VAL A 12 0.23 11.13 -25.45
CA VAL A 12 -0.86 10.15 -25.31
C VAL A 12 -1.39 9.74 -26.66
N GLY A 13 -1.94 8.53 -26.71
CA GLY A 13 -2.59 7.97 -27.88
C GLY A 13 -3.77 7.13 -27.44
N ASP A 14 -4.28 6.30 -28.35
CA ASP A 14 -5.33 5.37 -28.00
C ASP A 14 -4.72 4.01 -27.59
N ASP A 15 -4.62 3.75 -26.28
CA ASP A 15 -4.11 2.48 -25.73
C ASP A 15 -4.96 1.28 -26.17
N ASP A 16 -6.25 1.49 -26.48
CA ASP A 16 -7.10 0.43 -27.00
C ASP A 16 -6.63 -0.09 -28.37
N TYR A 17 -5.92 0.74 -29.15
CA TYR A 17 -5.27 0.40 -30.41
C TYR A 17 -3.75 0.17 -30.27
N GLY A 18 -3.19 0.29 -29.06
CA GLY A 18 -1.75 0.20 -28.81
C GLY A 18 -0.97 1.42 -29.30
N GLU A 19 -1.63 2.55 -29.48
CA GLU A 19 -1.06 3.77 -30.06
C GLU A 19 -0.59 4.77 -29.00
N ASP A 20 -0.75 4.49 -27.70
CA ASP A 20 -0.27 5.37 -26.63
C ASP A 20 1.23 5.16 -26.37
N PRO A 21 2.10 6.11 -26.76
CA PRO A 21 3.55 5.91 -26.69
C PRO A 21 4.04 5.85 -25.23
N THR A 22 3.40 6.58 -24.32
CA THR A 22 3.80 6.59 -22.91
C THR A 22 3.42 5.28 -22.21
N VAL A 23 2.26 4.70 -22.54
CA VAL A 23 1.89 3.36 -22.06
C VAL A 23 2.84 2.30 -22.60
N ASN A 24 3.13 2.34 -23.91
CA ASN A 24 4.03 1.39 -24.55
C ASN A 24 5.43 1.40 -23.92
N GLU A 25 5.97 2.58 -23.65
CA GLU A 25 7.27 2.72 -23.00
C GLU A 25 7.27 2.20 -21.55
N LEU A 26 6.20 2.47 -20.78
CA LEU A 26 6.05 1.92 -19.44
C LEU A 26 6.03 0.38 -19.46
N GLN A 27 5.26 -0.21 -20.37
CA GLN A 27 5.16 -1.66 -20.52
C GLN A 27 6.51 -2.27 -20.92
N ARG A 28 7.24 -1.64 -21.84
CA ARG A 28 8.59 -2.07 -22.24
C ARG A 28 9.56 -2.03 -21.06
N LEU A 29 9.55 -0.94 -20.29
CA LEU A 29 10.39 -0.80 -19.10
C LEU A 29 10.05 -1.87 -18.05
N ALA A 30 8.76 -2.10 -17.80
CA ALA A 30 8.31 -3.11 -16.84
C ALA A 30 8.73 -4.53 -17.24
N ALA A 31 8.57 -4.90 -18.51
CA ALA A 31 9.01 -6.19 -19.04
C ALA A 31 10.53 -6.36 -18.85
N GLN A 32 11.32 -5.33 -19.17
CA GLN A 32 12.77 -5.32 -18.99
C GLN A 32 13.17 -5.48 -17.52
N LEU A 33 12.55 -4.74 -16.60
CA LEU A 33 12.84 -4.80 -15.16
C LEU A 33 12.52 -6.19 -14.56
N LEU A 34 11.45 -6.83 -15.04
CA LEU A 34 11.01 -8.14 -14.56
C LEU A 34 11.69 -9.32 -15.29
N GLY A 35 12.48 -9.05 -16.32
CA GLY A 35 13.08 -10.10 -17.15
C GLY A 35 12.03 -10.92 -17.93
N MET A 36 10.91 -10.30 -18.28
CA MET A 36 9.79 -10.92 -19.00
C MET A 36 9.77 -10.46 -20.46
N GLU A 37 9.08 -11.21 -21.33
CA GLU A 37 8.98 -10.86 -22.75
C GLU A 37 8.13 -9.60 -22.95
N GLU A 38 6.97 -9.53 -22.30
CA GLU A 38 6.02 -8.44 -22.44
C GLU A 38 5.36 -8.10 -21.11
N ALA A 39 4.79 -6.89 -21.03
CA ALA A 39 3.96 -6.44 -19.92
C ALA A 39 2.73 -5.68 -20.43
N LEU A 40 1.67 -5.68 -19.61
CA LEU A 40 0.39 -5.07 -19.89
C LEU A 40 0.00 -4.12 -18.75
N PHE A 41 -0.22 -2.85 -19.06
CA PHE A 41 -0.77 -1.88 -18.12
C PHE A 41 -2.27 -2.12 -17.95
N VAL A 42 -2.71 -2.22 -16.71
CA VAL A 42 -4.11 -2.44 -16.36
C VAL A 42 -4.57 -1.39 -15.37
N PRO A 43 -5.87 -1.09 -15.33
CA PRO A 43 -6.38 -0.11 -14.40
C PRO A 43 -6.27 -0.52 -12.95
N THR A 44 -5.93 -1.72 -12.48
CA THR A 44 -5.97 -1.98 -11.02
C THR A 44 -5.21 -3.26 -10.67
N SER A 45 -4.65 -3.37 -9.46
CA SER A 45 -4.00 -4.60 -9.00
C SER A 45 -4.98 -5.77 -8.84
N THR A 46 -6.24 -5.49 -8.45
CA THR A 46 -7.30 -6.51 -8.42
C THR A 46 -7.60 -7.01 -9.84
N MET A 47 -7.62 -6.13 -10.83
CA MET A 47 -7.80 -6.54 -12.23
C MET A 47 -6.58 -7.31 -12.75
N ALA A 48 -5.37 -6.91 -12.38
CA ALA A 48 -4.14 -7.64 -12.70
C ALA A 48 -4.21 -9.10 -12.23
N ASN A 49 -4.56 -9.30 -10.95
CA ASN A 49 -4.72 -10.64 -10.36
C ASN A 49 -5.84 -11.43 -11.02
N LEU A 50 -7.00 -10.82 -11.27
CA LEU A 50 -8.12 -11.46 -11.95
C LEU A 50 -7.75 -11.91 -13.37
N ILE A 51 -7.07 -11.06 -14.14
CA ILE A 51 -6.56 -11.39 -15.48
C ILE A 51 -5.59 -12.57 -15.40
N ALA A 52 -4.62 -12.52 -14.49
CA ALA A 52 -3.64 -13.60 -14.34
C ALA A 52 -4.33 -14.94 -14.04
N VAL A 53 -5.33 -14.96 -13.14
CA VAL A 53 -6.09 -16.18 -12.88
C VAL A 53 -6.89 -16.62 -14.09
N MET A 54 -7.58 -15.72 -14.79
CA MET A 54 -8.35 -16.09 -15.99
C MET A 54 -7.45 -16.65 -17.11
N CYS A 55 -6.23 -16.14 -17.26
CA CYS A 55 -5.23 -16.69 -18.18
C CYS A 55 -4.79 -18.11 -17.80
N HIS A 56 -4.54 -18.36 -16.51
CA HIS A 56 -4.01 -19.65 -16.03
C HIS A 56 -5.11 -20.70 -15.75
N CYS A 57 -6.32 -20.28 -15.43
CA CYS A 57 -7.47 -21.12 -15.08
C CYS A 57 -8.55 -21.03 -16.16
N GLN A 58 -8.22 -21.52 -17.37
CA GLN A 58 -9.03 -21.32 -18.59
C GLN A 58 -10.39 -22.05 -18.62
N ARG A 59 -10.67 -22.91 -17.64
CA ARG A 59 -11.92 -23.68 -17.57
C ARG A 59 -12.65 -23.47 -16.26
N ARG A 60 -13.98 -23.43 -16.32
CA ARG A 60 -14.82 -23.48 -15.12
C ARG A 60 -14.51 -24.74 -14.32
N GLY A 61 -14.43 -24.60 -13.01
CA GLY A 61 -14.02 -25.69 -12.11
C GLY A 61 -12.52 -26.00 -12.11
N ALA A 62 -11.69 -25.16 -12.73
CA ALA A 62 -10.25 -25.14 -12.44
C ALA A 62 -10.01 -24.76 -10.97
N GLN A 63 -8.90 -25.22 -10.42
CA GLN A 63 -8.54 -25.00 -9.02
C GLN A 63 -7.27 -24.14 -8.96
N LEU A 64 -7.29 -23.18 -8.04
CA LEU A 64 -6.17 -22.30 -7.74
C LEU A 64 -5.74 -22.54 -6.29
N LEU A 65 -4.46 -22.87 -6.10
CA LEU A 65 -3.87 -22.96 -4.76
C LEU A 65 -3.28 -21.61 -4.40
N VAL A 66 -3.74 -21.04 -3.28
CA VAL A 66 -3.32 -19.72 -2.77
C VAL A 66 -3.14 -19.77 -1.26
N GLY A 67 -2.30 -18.87 -0.74
CA GLY A 67 -2.15 -18.70 0.71
C GLY A 67 -3.47 -18.27 1.35
N ARG A 68 -3.75 -18.78 2.56
CA ARG A 68 -4.99 -18.49 3.30
C ARG A 68 -5.24 -17.00 3.53
N GLU A 69 -4.17 -16.21 3.67
CA GLU A 69 -4.24 -14.76 3.93
C GLU A 69 -3.85 -13.93 2.70
N ALA A 70 -3.75 -14.56 1.52
CA ALA A 70 -3.40 -13.87 0.29
C ALA A 70 -4.46 -12.81 -0.07
N HIS A 71 -4.00 -11.67 -0.60
CA HIS A 71 -4.87 -10.56 -1.02
C HIS A 71 -6.00 -11.02 -1.95
N LEU A 72 -5.64 -11.88 -2.91
CA LEU A 72 -6.53 -12.51 -3.87
C LEU A 72 -7.69 -13.29 -3.21
N HIS A 73 -7.46 -13.91 -2.05
CA HIS A 73 -8.48 -14.65 -1.32
C HIS A 73 -9.32 -13.73 -0.40
N VAL A 74 -8.66 -12.89 0.39
CA VAL A 74 -9.31 -12.16 1.49
C VAL A 74 -9.88 -10.80 1.05
N PHE A 75 -9.14 -10.04 0.25
CA PHE A 75 -9.42 -8.62 0.00
C PHE A 75 -10.00 -8.31 -1.37
N GLU A 76 -9.98 -9.28 -2.27
CA GLU A 76 -10.59 -9.13 -3.61
C GLU A 76 -12.04 -9.64 -3.65
N GLN A 77 -12.68 -9.85 -2.49
CA GLN A 77 -14.07 -10.34 -2.35
C GLN A 77 -14.30 -11.71 -3.00
N GLY A 78 -13.25 -12.53 -3.08
CA GLY A 78 -13.28 -13.71 -3.93
C GLY A 78 -13.49 -13.32 -5.40
N GLY A 79 -12.91 -12.21 -5.85
CA GLY A 79 -12.99 -11.63 -7.21
C GLY A 79 -12.68 -12.62 -8.32
N VAL A 80 -11.80 -13.55 -7.97
CA VAL A 80 -11.41 -14.71 -8.77
C VAL A 80 -12.55 -15.73 -8.96
N ALA A 81 -13.54 -15.72 -8.06
CA ALA A 81 -14.82 -16.42 -8.14
C ALA A 81 -16.02 -15.49 -8.49
N GLN A 82 -15.94 -14.18 -8.25
CA GLN A 82 -16.98 -13.17 -8.54
C GLN A 82 -16.36 -11.81 -8.87
N GLY A 83 -16.14 -11.53 -10.16
CA GLY A 83 -15.47 -10.31 -10.59
C GLY A 83 -16.16 -9.04 -10.10
N LEU A 84 -15.37 -8.07 -9.59
CA LEU A 84 -15.63 -6.62 -9.58
C LEU A 84 -14.37 -5.88 -9.06
N GLY A 85 -14.13 -4.67 -9.59
CA GLY A 85 -12.85 -3.95 -9.54
C GLY A 85 -12.54 -3.09 -8.30
N ALA A 86 -11.39 -2.41 -8.36
CA ALA A 86 -10.81 -1.47 -7.37
C ALA A 86 -9.96 -0.38 -8.11
N PRO A 87 -9.41 0.69 -7.49
CA PRO A 87 -8.92 1.91 -8.18
C PRO A 87 -7.45 1.87 -8.66
N ALA A 88 -6.98 2.94 -9.32
CA ALA A 88 -6.35 2.81 -10.65
C ALA A 88 -4.81 2.60 -10.78
N GLY A 89 -4.38 1.68 -11.66
CA GLY A 89 -3.04 1.45 -12.21
C GLY A 89 -2.29 0.23 -11.65
N ALA A 90 -1.99 -0.78 -12.48
CA ALA A 90 -1.06 -1.89 -12.20
C ALA A 90 -0.46 -2.46 -13.50
N LEU A 91 0.52 -3.37 -13.39
CA LEU A 91 1.14 -4.05 -14.53
C LEU A 91 1.05 -5.57 -14.35
N VAL A 92 0.83 -6.30 -15.44
CA VAL A 92 0.96 -7.76 -15.50
C VAL A 92 2.03 -8.10 -16.54
N ALA A 93 2.99 -8.95 -16.23
CA ALA A 93 4.06 -9.32 -17.16
C ALA A 93 4.21 -10.85 -17.28
N GLY A 94 4.64 -11.31 -18.45
CA GLY A 94 4.79 -12.74 -18.75
C GLY A 94 5.31 -12.98 -20.17
N CYS A 95 5.13 -14.21 -20.68
CA CYS A 95 5.42 -14.51 -22.08
C CYS A 95 4.41 -13.83 -23.02
N ARG A 96 4.78 -13.68 -24.29
CA ARG A 96 3.95 -13.02 -25.30
C ARG A 96 2.54 -13.64 -25.41
N GLU A 97 2.42 -14.96 -25.35
CA GLU A 97 1.13 -15.64 -25.43
C GLU A 97 0.23 -15.29 -24.24
N PHE A 98 0.82 -15.22 -23.05
CA PHE A 98 0.13 -14.82 -21.83
C PHE A 98 -0.35 -13.36 -21.93
N VAL A 99 0.51 -12.44 -22.38
CA VAL A 99 0.16 -11.02 -22.50
C VAL A 99 -0.92 -10.79 -23.57
N ALA A 100 -0.88 -11.53 -24.68
CA ALA A 100 -1.93 -11.48 -25.70
C ALA A 100 -3.30 -11.93 -25.17
N GLU A 101 -3.36 -12.99 -24.35
CA GLU A 101 -4.59 -13.39 -23.66
C GLU A 101 -5.02 -12.35 -22.62
N ALA A 102 -4.07 -11.85 -21.83
CA ALA A 102 -4.31 -10.83 -20.81
C ALA A 102 -4.93 -9.56 -21.40
N TRP A 103 -4.48 -9.14 -22.59
CA TRP A 103 -5.03 -7.99 -23.31
C TRP A 103 -6.51 -8.21 -23.69
N ARG A 104 -6.87 -9.41 -24.17
CA ARG A 104 -8.26 -9.76 -24.47
C ARG A 104 -9.14 -9.75 -23.21
N ILE A 105 -8.65 -10.30 -22.10
CA ILE A 105 -9.39 -10.32 -20.85
C ILE A 105 -9.52 -8.91 -20.26
N ARG A 106 -8.48 -8.08 -20.36
CA ARG A 106 -8.53 -6.66 -19.97
C ARG A 106 -9.69 -5.94 -20.68
N LYS A 107 -9.88 -6.16 -21.97
CA LYS A 107 -11.03 -5.61 -22.73
C LYS A 107 -12.37 -6.14 -22.20
N LEU A 108 -12.46 -7.46 -21.99
CA LEU A 108 -13.68 -8.11 -21.48
C LEU A 108 -14.11 -7.54 -20.11
N LEU A 109 -13.14 -7.26 -19.24
CA LEU A 109 -13.37 -6.71 -17.90
C LEU A 109 -13.58 -5.19 -17.89
N GLY A 110 -13.61 -4.53 -19.05
CA GLY A 110 -13.78 -3.08 -19.16
C GLY A 110 -12.53 -2.28 -18.76
N GLY A 111 -11.36 -2.90 -18.76
CA GLY A 111 -10.09 -2.26 -18.44
C GLY A 111 -9.34 -1.66 -19.63
N GLY A 112 -9.91 -1.72 -20.83
CA GLY A 112 -9.39 -1.01 -22.00
C GLY A 112 -9.55 0.50 -21.82
N MET A 113 -8.43 1.20 -21.68
CA MET A 113 -8.40 2.65 -21.51
C MET A 113 -8.01 3.30 -22.86
N ARG A 114 -8.26 4.60 -23.01
CA ARG A 114 -7.87 5.37 -24.20
C ARG A 114 -6.54 6.08 -23.95
N GLN A 115 -6.56 7.35 -23.59
CA GLN A 115 -5.37 8.17 -23.31
C GLN A 115 -4.79 7.88 -21.92
N ALA A 116 -4.41 6.63 -21.66
CA ALA A 116 -3.86 6.18 -20.39
C ALA A 116 -2.40 6.60 -20.16
N GLY A 117 -1.73 7.18 -21.16
CA GLY A 117 -0.37 7.69 -21.08
C GLY A 117 -0.16 8.71 -19.96
N VAL A 118 -1.21 9.45 -19.59
CA VAL A 118 -1.17 10.35 -18.42
C VAL A 118 -0.87 9.58 -17.13
N LEU A 119 -1.50 8.41 -16.93
CA LEU A 119 -1.26 7.56 -15.76
C LEU A 119 0.07 6.83 -15.87
N ALA A 120 0.42 6.39 -17.07
CA ALA A 120 1.68 5.70 -17.32
C ALA A 120 2.90 6.61 -17.07
N ALA A 121 2.81 7.91 -17.38
CA ALA A 121 3.84 8.89 -17.05
C ALA A 121 4.07 8.99 -15.54
N ALA A 122 3.01 8.97 -14.73
CA ALA A 122 3.14 8.99 -13.28
C ALA A 122 3.84 7.72 -12.76
N ALA A 123 3.45 6.55 -13.29
CA ALA A 123 4.06 5.28 -12.93
C ALA A 123 5.57 5.25 -13.28
N ARG A 124 5.95 5.78 -14.45
CA ARG A 124 7.35 5.87 -14.87
C ARG A 124 8.20 6.67 -13.88
N ILE A 125 7.72 7.84 -13.45
CA ILE A 125 8.39 8.65 -12.40
C ILE A 125 8.48 7.88 -11.08
N GLY A 126 7.45 7.10 -10.73
CA GLY A 126 7.48 6.23 -9.56
C GLY A 126 8.58 5.16 -9.62
N LEU A 127 8.86 4.61 -10.80
CA LEU A 127 9.88 3.59 -11.02
C LEU A 127 11.32 4.16 -10.98
N GLU A 128 11.54 5.39 -11.45
CA GLU A 128 12.89 5.99 -11.54
C GLU A 128 13.61 6.10 -10.18
N HIS A 129 12.86 6.31 -9.09
CA HIS A 129 13.43 6.48 -7.73
C HIS A 129 12.87 5.46 -6.73
N MET A 130 12.32 4.34 -7.22
CA MET A 130 11.61 3.38 -6.37
C MET A 130 12.53 2.78 -5.30
N GLU A 131 13.76 2.42 -5.65
CA GLU A 131 14.65 1.70 -4.75
C GLU A 131 15.04 2.56 -3.54
N GLU A 132 15.50 3.79 -3.78
CA GLU A 132 15.88 4.73 -2.73
C GLU A 132 14.69 5.05 -1.81
N THR A 133 13.50 5.23 -2.40
CA THR A 133 12.26 5.51 -1.67
C THR A 133 11.88 4.33 -0.78
N LEU A 134 11.86 3.11 -1.32
CA LEU A 134 11.54 1.90 -0.56
C LEU A 134 12.53 1.65 0.57
N GLN A 135 13.83 1.78 0.31
CA GLN A 135 14.85 1.63 1.35
C GLN A 135 14.69 2.66 2.47
N ARG A 136 14.36 3.91 2.13
CA ARG A 136 14.08 4.97 3.12
C ARG A 136 12.85 4.62 3.96
N ASP A 137 11.78 4.15 3.33
CA ASP A 137 10.54 3.80 4.00
C ASP A 137 10.74 2.60 4.93
N HIS A 138 11.54 1.60 4.52
CA HIS A 138 11.93 0.48 5.38
C HIS A 138 12.73 0.95 6.61
N ARG A 139 13.69 1.86 6.42
CA ARG A 139 14.47 2.43 7.54
C ARG A 139 13.58 3.20 8.51
N ASN A 140 12.64 3.98 8.00
CA ASN A 140 11.72 4.76 8.84
C ASN A 140 10.76 3.84 9.62
N ALA A 141 10.17 2.85 8.97
CA ALA A 141 9.33 1.84 9.61
C ALA A 141 10.08 1.12 10.75
N ARG A 142 11.33 0.69 10.50
CA ARG A 142 12.16 0.02 11.52
C ARG A 142 12.52 0.96 12.68
N ARG A 143 12.84 2.23 12.42
CA ARG A 143 13.10 3.23 13.48
C ARG A 143 11.90 3.46 14.37
N PHE A 144 10.71 3.58 13.78
CA PHE A 144 9.47 3.69 14.54
C PHE A 144 9.23 2.46 15.41
N ALA A 145 9.36 1.26 14.83
CA ALA A 145 9.22 0.00 15.56
C ALA A 145 10.20 -0.12 16.74
N GLN A 146 11.46 0.25 16.54
CA GLN A 146 12.49 0.30 17.58
C GLN A 146 12.10 1.27 18.70
N GLY A 147 11.65 2.48 18.36
CA GLY A 147 11.23 3.46 19.37
C GLY A 147 10.06 2.99 20.23
N ILE A 148 9.10 2.25 19.66
CA ILE A 148 8.00 1.65 20.43
C ILE A 148 8.50 0.52 21.33
N TRP A 149 9.38 -0.32 20.80
CA TRP A 149 9.95 -1.43 21.56
C TRP A 149 10.78 -0.93 22.75
N GLU A 150 11.60 0.09 22.55
CA GLU A 150 12.40 0.75 23.60
C GLU A 150 11.55 1.49 24.63
N LEU A 151 10.38 2.02 24.23
CA LEU A 151 9.45 2.66 25.16
C LEU A 151 8.98 1.70 26.25
N GLY A 152 8.89 0.39 25.97
CA GLY A 152 8.49 -0.61 26.95
C GLY A 152 7.09 -0.37 27.52
N SER A 153 6.20 0.26 26.75
CA SER A 153 4.87 0.66 27.22
C SER A 153 3.99 -0.56 27.50
N PRO A 154 3.21 -0.58 28.61
CA PRO A 154 2.21 -1.61 28.84
C PRO A 154 0.99 -1.50 27.91
N ILE A 155 0.81 -0.37 27.20
CA ILE A 155 -0.36 -0.12 26.34
C ILE A 155 -0.19 -0.79 24.97
N CYS A 156 1.00 -0.73 24.39
CA CYS A 156 1.27 -1.24 23.07
C CYS A 156 2.69 -1.78 22.93
N SER A 157 2.88 -2.71 22.00
CA SER A 157 4.17 -3.34 21.73
C SER A 157 4.35 -3.59 20.24
N VAL A 158 5.62 -3.67 19.84
CA VAL A 158 6.04 -4.06 18.50
C VAL A 158 7.22 -5.01 18.64
N ASP A 159 7.28 -6.01 17.77
CA ASP A 159 8.50 -6.81 17.56
C ASP A 159 9.28 -6.21 16.37
N PRO A 160 10.43 -5.53 16.60
CA PRO A 160 11.22 -4.96 15.52
C PRO A 160 11.78 -6.00 14.55
N SER A 161 11.92 -7.26 14.97
CA SER A 161 12.42 -8.34 14.12
C SER A 161 11.40 -8.78 13.07
N ALA A 162 10.10 -8.60 13.36
CA ALA A 162 9.01 -8.84 12.41
C ALA A 162 8.84 -7.72 11.38
N VAL A 163 9.58 -6.60 11.50
CA VAL A 163 9.51 -5.47 10.57
C VAL A 163 10.55 -5.64 9.47
N GLU A 164 10.11 -6.23 8.37
CA GLU A 164 10.95 -6.53 7.20
C GLU A 164 11.01 -5.38 6.18
N THR A 165 9.89 -4.66 6.00
CA THR A 165 9.71 -3.65 4.95
C THR A 165 9.12 -2.33 5.50
N ASN A 166 8.17 -1.71 4.81
CA ASN A 166 7.57 -0.41 5.14
C ASN A 166 6.31 -0.53 6.02
N MET A 167 6.04 -1.69 6.61
CA MET A 167 4.85 -1.93 7.43
C MET A 167 5.23 -2.29 8.85
N VAL A 168 4.53 -1.71 9.82
CA VAL A 168 4.66 -2.04 11.25
C VAL A 168 3.28 -2.42 11.78
N LEU A 169 3.19 -3.62 12.36
CA LEU A 169 2.05 -4.06 13.14
C LEU A 169 2.33 -3.75 14.62
N VAL A 170 1.53 -2.84 15.18
CA VAL A 170 1.57 -2.48 16.59
C VAL A 170 0.48 -3.26 17.30
N THR A 171 0.87 -4.07 18.28
CA THR A 171 -0.06 -4.83 19.11
C THR A 171 -0.54 -3.94 20.25
N VAL A 172 -1.86 -3.86 20.43
CA VAL A 172 -2.47 -3.28 21.62
C VAL A 172 -2.45 -4.35 22.71
N ALA A 173 -1.69 -4.09 23.78
CA ALA A 173 -1.37 -5.09 24.80
C ALA A 173 -2.42 -5.18 25.93
N VAL A 174 -3.38 -4.25 25.96
CA VAL A 174 -4.40 -4.16 27.02
C VAL A 174 -5.81 -4.46 26.50
N PRO A 175 -6.66 -5.15 27.27
CA PRO A 175 -7.98 -5.60 26.79
C PRO A 175 -9.05 -4.50 26.74
N TRP A 176 -8.87 -3.41 27.47
CA TRP A 176 -9.86 -2.32 27.60
C TRP A 176 -9.69 -1.22 26.55
N LEU A 177 -8.58 -1.22 25.79
CA LEU A 177 -8.33 -0.29 24.71
C LEU A 177 -8.44 -1.03 23.38
N SER A 178 -9.38 -0.64 22.53
CA SER A 178 -9.47 -1.21 21.18
C SER A 178 -8.49 -0.53 20.22
N PRO A 179 -8.05 -1.22 19.14
CA PRO A 179 -7.25 -0.61 18.09
C PRO A 179 -7.89 0.63 17.46
N GLU A 180 -9.22 0.64 17.28
CA GLU A 180 -9.99 1.79 16.78
C GLU A 180 -9.85 2.97 17.73
N LYS A 181 -10.02 2.73 19.04
CA LYS A 181 -9.93 3.80 20.03
C LYS A 181 -8.53 4.39 20.12
N LEU A 182 -7.50 3.54 20.03
CA LEU A 182 -6.12 4.01 19.97
C LEU A 182 -5.87 4.81 18.68
N CYS A 183 -6.40 4.40 17.53
CA CYS A 183 -6.30 5.17 16.29
C CYS A 183 -6.99 6.55 16.40
N GLU A 184 -8.17 6.63 17.04
CA GLU A 184 -8.84 7.91 17.30
C GLU A 184 -7.97 8.85 18.14
N ARG A 185 -7.34 8.33 19.21
CA ARG A 185 -6.45 9.12 20.08
C ARG A 185 -5.18 9.57 19.36
N MET A 186 -4.63 8.74 18.48
CA MET A 186 -3.50 9.09 17.64
C MET A 186 -3.83 10.19 16.63
N GLN A 187 -5.09 10.27 16.16
CA GLN A 187 -5.55 11.33 15.25
C GLN A 187 -5.91 12.63 15.96
N ALA A 188 -6.41 12.56 17.20
CA ALA A 188 -6.80 13.73 17.97
C ALA A 188 -5.57 14.60 18.30
N VAL A 189 -5.77 15.92 18.37
CA VAL A 189 -4.76 16.90 18.78
C VAL A 189 -5.27 17.65 20.02
N SER A 190 -4.39 17.95 20.98
CA SER A 190 -4.77 18.65 22.22
C SER A 190 -3.74 19.72 22.61
N GLU A 191 -4.17 20.69 23.42
CA GLU A 191 -3.26 21.70 23.98
C GLU A 191 -2.21 21.08 24.92
N GLU A 192 -2.58 20.03 25.65
CA GLU A 192 -1.69 19.26 26.52
C GLU A 192 -0.54 18.63 25.73
N GLU A 193 -0.84 18.07 24.55
CA GLU A 193 0.20 17.53 23.65
C GLU A 193 1.17 18.62 23.20
N VAL A 194 0.66 19.82 22.86
CA VAL A 194 1.51 20.97 22.50
C VAL A 194 2.40 21.36 23.68
N ALA A 195 1.85 21.42 24.88
CA ALA A 195 2.60 21.78 26.08
C ALA A 195 3.72 20.78 26.39
N GLU A 196 3.51 19.48 26.16
CA GLU A 196 4.47 18.43 26.49
C GLU A 196 5.49 18.17 25.37
N THR A 197 5.05 18.14 24.12
CA THR A 197 5.88 17.74 22.97
C THR A 197 6.33 18.92 22.11
N GLY A 198 5.87 20.14 22.43
CA GLY A 198 6.14 21.37 21.70
C GLY A 198 5.27 21.58 20.45
N ARG A 199 4.49 20.58 20.03
CA ARG A 199 3.56 20.67 18.89
C ARG A 199 2.57 19.51 18.88
N ALA A 200 1.35 19.73 18.42
CA ALA A 200 0.41 18.65 18.22
C ALA A 200 0.46 18.09 16.79
N VAL A 201 0.38 16.77 16.65
CA VAL A 201 0.35 16.07 15.36
C VAL A 201 -0.79 15.07 15.28
N SER A 202 -1.43 15.01 14.12
CA SER A 202 -2.48 14.02 13.84
C SER A 202 -1.85 12.84 13.08
N VAL A 203 -1.88 11.66 13.69
CA VAL A 203 -1.30 10.44 13.12
C VAL A 203 -2.41 9.49 12.72
N ARG A 204 -2.47 9.16 11.42
CA ARG A 204 -3.45 8.22 10.88
C ARG A 204 -2.86 6.82 10.82
N LEU A 205 -3.56 5.88 11.44
CA LEU A 205 -3.24 4.46 11.52
C LEU A 205 -4.47 3.65 11.14
N PHE A 206 -4.29 2.38 10.79
CA PHE A 206 -5.39 1.50 10.40
C PHE A 206 -5.61 0.39 11.44
N PRO A 207 -6.80 0.25 12.05
CA PRO A 207 -7.17 -0.94 12.82
C PRO A 207 -7.10 -2.18 11.93
N TRP A 208 -6.22 -3.13 12.23
CA TRP A 208 -5.92 -4.26 11.33
C TRP A 208 -6.60 -5.56 11.77
N ALA A 209 -6.52 -5.88 13.06
CA ALA A 209 -7.11 -7.06 13.65
C ALA A 209 -7.55 -6.74 15.08
N ALA A 210 -8.18 -7.71 15.76
CA ALA A 210 -8.77 -7.53 17.08
C ALA A 210 -7.85 -6.84 18.11
N HIS A 211 -6.53 -7.06 18.02
CA HIS A 211 -5.53 -6.52 18.94
C HIS A 211 -4.36 -5.83 18.25
N SER A 212 -4.50 -5.42 16.99
CA SER A 212 -3.38 -4.80 16.27
C SER A 212 -3.83 -3.69 15.33
N LEU A 213 -2.96 -2.69 15.21
CA LEU A 213 -3.06 -1.62 14.22
C LEU A 213 -1.85 -1.65 13.29
N ARG A 214 -2.07 -1.22 12.04
CA ARG A 214 -1.07 -1.22 10.98
C ARG A 214 -0.68 0.22 10.64
N ALA A 215 0.61 0.49 10.72
CA ALA A 215 1.26 1.69 10.20
C ALA A 215 2.00 1.35 8.90
N VAL A 216 1.93 2.23 7.90
CA VAL A 216 2.55 2.03 6.58
C VAL A 216 3.31 3.29 6.20
N TRP A 217 4.59 3.15 5.84
CA TRP A 217 5.41 4.24 5.33
C TRP A 217 5.36 4.30 3.81
N HIS A 218 5.37 5.52 3.27
CA HIS A 218 5.35 5.79 1.84
C HIS A 218 6.10 7.10 1.53
N CYS A 219 6.16 7.45 0.25
CA CYS A 219 6.93 8.59 -0.28
C CYS A 219 6.71 9.92 0.48
N ASP A 220 5.50 10.17 0.99
CA ASP A 220 5.13 11.41 1.69
C ASP A 220 5.36 11.38 3.22
N VAL A 221 5.82 10.26 3.78
CA VAL A 221 6.13 10.14 5.21
C VAL A 221 7.64 10.27 5.41
N SER A 222 8.07 11.44 5.89
CA SER A 222 9.48 11.72 6.11
C SER A 222 10.01 11.06 7.39
N ALA A 223 11.34 11.11 7.57
CA ALA A 223 11.97 10.72 8.83
C ALA A 223 11.54 11.62 10.00
N GLN A 224 11.26 12.90 9.73
CA GLN A 224 10.73 13.82 10.74
C GLN A 224 9.30 13.42 11.14
N ASP A 225 8.43 13.12 10.17
CA ASP A 225 7.07 12.67 10.44
C ASP A 225 7.06 11.36 11.23
N THR A 226 8.01 10.48 10.94
CA THR A 226 8.23 9.22 11.68
C THR A 226 8.55 9.50 13.15
N GLN A 227 9.46 10.44 13.43
CA GLN A 227 9.81 10.82 14.80
C GLN A 227 8.61 11.47 15.52
N LEU A 228 7.88 12.35 14.82
CA LEU A 228 6.69 12.99 15.37
C LEU A 228 5.60 11.97 15.71
N ALA A 229 5.40 10.97 14.85
CA ALA A 229 4.46 9.90 15.09
C ALA A 229 4.87 9.03 16.29
N ALA A 230 6.17 8.74 16.46
CA ALA A 230 6.67 8.02 17.63
C ALA A 230 6.45 8.81 18.93
N ASN A 231 6.75 10.11 18.93
CA ASN A 231 6.51 10.99 20.08
C ASN A 231 5.01 11.07 20.42
N LYS A 232 4.15 11.18 19.40
CA LYS A 232 2.70 11.15 19.58
C LYS A 232 2.23 9.86 20.23
N LEU A 233 2.74 8.71 19.77
CA LEU A 233 2.36 7.42 20.35
C LEU A 233 2.81 7.32 21.81
N LYS A 234 4.01 7.79 22.12
CA LYS A 234 4.49 7.86 23.50
C LYS A 234 3.53 8.68 24.37
N PHE A 235 3.22 9.91 23.97
CA PHE A 235 2.27 10.77 24.67
C PHE A 235 0.91 10.09 24.87
N VAL A 236 0.33 9.51 23.80
CA VAL A 236 -0.98 8.84 23.88
C VAL A 236 -0.93 7.61 24.79
N ALA A 237 0.13 6.80 24.70
CA ALA A 237 0.30 5.62 25.55
C ALA A 237 0.44 6.01 27.02
N GLU A 238 1.12 7.13 27.30
CA GLU A 238 1.20 7.69 28.64
C GLU A 238 -0.19 8.16 29.11
N GLN A 239 -0.87 9.03 28.37
CA GLN A 239 -2.24 9.45 28.70
C GLN A 239 -3.18 8.27 29.00
N CYS A 240 -3.20 7.24 28.15
CA CYS A 240 -4.01 6.04 28.35
C CYS A 240 -3.67 5.29 29.65
N TRP A 241 -2.39 5.25 30.05
CA TRP A 241 -1.98 4.56 31.27
C TRP A 241 -2.42 5.31 32.53
N TRP A 242 -2.35 6.65 32.54
CA TRP A 242 -2.74 7.46 33.69
C TRP A 242 -4.26 7.53 33.86
N GLU A 243 -5.02 7.64 32.76
CA GLU A 243 -6.49 7.61 32.79
C GLU A 243 -7.03 6.32 33.42
N ARG A 244 -6.33 5.18 33.23
CA ARG A 244 -6.69 3.92 33.88
C ARG A 244 -6.40 3.95 35.39
N GLY A 245 -5.29 4.54 35.81
CA GLY A 245 -4.94 4.69 37.23
C GLY A 245 -5.84 5.66 38.00
N ALA A 246 -6.52 6.56 37.28
CA ALA A 246 -7.51 7.49 37.82
C ALA A 246 -8.96 6.95 37.82
N ALA A 247 -9.20 5.79 37.20
CA ALA A 247 -10.49 5.12 37.26
C ALA A 247 -10.64 4.39 38.62
N PRO A 248 -11.70 4.68 39.40
CA PRO A 248 -11.90 4.11 40.74
C PRO A 248 -12.08 2.58 40.74
#